data_AF-A0AAV3QI89-F1
#
_entry.id   AF-A0AAV3QI89-F1
#
_cell.length_a   1.000
_cell.length_b   1.000
_cell.length_c   1.000
_cell.angle_alpha   90.00
_cell.angle_beta   90.00
_cell.angle_gamma   90.00
#
_symmetry.space_group_name_H-M   'P 1'
#
loop_
_entity.id
_entity.type
_entity.pdbx_description
1 polymer ?
#
loop_
_entity_poly.entity_id
_entity_poly.type
_entity_poly.pdbx_seq_one_letter_code
_entity_poly.pdbx_strand_id
1 'polypeptide(L)'
;MNPLKCAFRVTLGKFLGYVVERHGIEIEQVNIYAIVAMPEPRNLHEFKSLQGKLAYLRRFISNLAGKCQPFSRLMKKGATYVWDAACSAAFQDVKGYLMSPPVLAAPIQGKTFILHVADKRNQ
;
A
#
# COMPACT_ATOMS: atom_id res chain seq x y z
N MET A 1 -5.04 28.04 -12.87
CA MET A 1 -4.63 26.71 -13.42
C MET A 1 -3.19 26.82 -13.92
N ASN A 2 -2.36 25.79 -13.77
CA ASN A 2 -1.00 25.78 -14.37
C ASN A 2 -1.06 24.95 -15.66
N PRO A 3 -1.04 25.58 -16.86
CA PRO A 3 -1.23 24.88 -18.14
C PRO A 3 -0.23 23.76 -18.39
N LEU A 4 1.03 23.90 -17.92
CA LEU A 4 2.08 22.89 -18.08
C LEU A 4 1.87 21.64 -17.22
N LYS A 5 0.96 21.70 -16.24
CA LYS A 5 0.58 20.57 -15.39
C LYS A 5 -0.81 20.02 -15.72
N CYS A 6 -1.48 20.57 -16.74
CA CYS A 6 -2.81 20.14 -17.15
C CYS A 6 -2.71 19.11 -18.28
N ALA A 7 -3.48 18.03 -18.15
CA ALA A 7 -3.72 17.07 -19.22
C ALA A 7 -5.22 17.05 -19.51
N PHE A 8 -5.59 17.13 -20.80
CA PHE A 8 -6.98 17.14 -21.23
C PHE A 8 -7.21 16.04 -22.28
N ARG A 9 -8.36 15.37 -22.21
CA ARG A 9 -8.78 14.31 -23.17
C ARG A 9 -7.75 13.20 -23.38
N VAL A 10 -7.03 12.80 -22.32
CA VAL A 10 -6.06 11.70 -22.35
C VAL A 10 -6.72 10.36 -22.00
N THR A 11 -6.20 9.27 -22.56
CA THR A 11 -6.62 7.89 -22.23
C THR A 11 -5.93 7.31 -20.99
N LEU A 12 -4.75 7.84 -20.68
CA LEU A 12 -3.94 7.52 -19.51
C LEU A 12 -3.49 8.83 -18.86
N GLY A 13 -3.64 8.95 -17.55
CA GLY A 13 -3.28 10.15 -16.81
C GLY A 13 -2.79 9.87 -15.40
N LYS A 14 -1.89 10.71 -14.91
CA LYS A 14 -1.44 10.67 -13.51
C LYS A 14 -2.35 11.58 -12.67
N PHE A 15 -2.90 11.03 -11.60
CA PHE A 15 -3.77 11.78 -10.69
C PHE A 15 -3.54 11.34 -9.24
N LEU A 16 -3.17 12.29 -8.38
CA LEU A 16 -2.93 12.07 -6.95
C LEU A 16 -1.98 10.91 -6.63
N GLY A 17 -0.95 10.67 -7.47
CA GLY A 17 0.02 9.57 -7.30
C GLY A 17 -0.46 8.19 -7.81
N TYR A 18 -1.57 8.16 -8.56
CA TYR A 18 -2.06 6.98 -9.25
C TYR A 18 -2.03 7.18 -10.76
N VAL A 19 -1.95 6.08 -11.50
CA VAL A 19 -2.16 6.07 -12.95
C VAL A 19 -3.60 5.64 -13.20
N VAL A 20 -4.36 6.46 -13.91
CA VAL A 20 -5.76 6.22 -14.25
C VAL A 20 -5.86 5.96 -15.74
N GLU A 21 -6.43 4.81 -16.09
CA GLU A 21 -6.62 4.37 -17.46
C GLU A 21 -8.03 3.75 -17.63
N ARG A 22 -8.43 3.47 -18.87
CA ARG A 22 -9.71 2.84 -19.21
C ARG A 22 -9.97 1.53 -18.45
N HIS A 23 -8.94 0.71 -18.21
CA HIS A 23 -9.09 -0.58 -17.53
C HIS A 23 -9.05 -0.48 -16.00
N GLY A 24 -8.71 0.69 -15.44
CA GLY A 24 -8.71 0.87 -14.00
C GLY A 24 -7.68 1.87 -13.49
N ILE A 25 -7.36 1.72 -12.22
CA ILE A 25 -6.45 2.55 -11.45
C ILE A 25 -5.26 1.68 -11.04
N GLU A 26 -4.06 2.20 -11.25
CA GLU A 26 -2.80 1.56 -10.89
C GLU A 26 -1.99 2.44 -9.95
N ILE A 27 -1.07 1.83 -9.21
CA ILE A 27 -0.10 2.55 -8.40
C ILE A 27 0.99 3.09 -9.32
N GLU A 28 1.33 4.37 -9.19
CA GLU A 28 2.49 4.90 -9.89
C GLU A 28 3.78 4.20 -9.40
N GLN A 29 4.62 3.76 -10.34
CA GLN A 29 5.85 3.02 -10.01
C GLN A 29 6.75 3.73 -8.99
N VAL A 30 6.80 5.07 -9.01
CA VAL A 30 7.56 5.86 -8.03
C VAL A 30 7.13 5.60 -6.58
N ASN A 31 5.83 5.37 -6.34
CA ASN A 31 5.29 5.09 -5.01
C ASN A 31 5.65 3.67 -4.55
N ILE A 32 5.71 2.71 -5.49
CA ILE A 32 6.19 1.34 -5.23
C ILE A 32 7.67 1.37 -4.89
N TYR A 33 8.49 1.98 -5.75
CA TYR A 33 9.94 2.06 -5.56
C TYR A 33 10.33 2.78 -4.27
N ALA A 34 9.59 3.82 -3.87
CA ALA A 34 9.82 4.52 -2.60
C ALA A 34 9.67 3.62 -1.37
N ILE A 35 8.88 2.54 -1.43
CA ILE A 35 8.73 1.55 -0.36
C ILE A 35 9.74 0.42 -0.53
N VAL A 36 9.92 -0.09 -1.75
CA VAL A 36 10.86 -1.18 -2.05
C VAL A 36 12.30 -0.80 -1.71
N ALA A 37 12.71 0.42 -2.07
CA ALA A 37 14.05 0.94 -1.79
C ALA A 37 14.24 1.41 -0.33
N MET A 38 13.18 1.47 0.47
CA MET A 38 13.28 1.93 1.85
C MET A 38 14.09 0.94 2.70
N PRO A 39 15.06 1.40 3.51
CA PRO A 39 15.73 0.54 4.48
C PRO A 39 14.76 0.08 5.57
N GLU A 40 15.17 -0.91 6.35
CA GLU A 40 14.42 -1.28 7.56
C GLU A 40 14.34 -0.08 8.51
N PRO A 41 13.15 0.27 9.02
CA PRO A 41 12.99 1.37 9.96
C PRO A 41 13.81 1.11 11.22
N ARG A 42 14.54 2.14 11.68
CA ARG A 42 15.44 2.02 12.83
C ARG A 42 14.82 2.49 14.14
N ASN A 43 13.69 3.18 14.05
CA ASN A 43 12.99 3.77 15.18
C ASN A 43 11.50 3.90 14.92
N LEU A 44 10.76 4.25 15.96
CA LEU A 44 9.30 4.39 15.92
C LEU A 44 8.84 5.47 14.94
N HIS A 45 9.62 6.55 14.75
CA HIS A 45 9.27 7.63 13.85
C HIS A 45 9.33 7.18 12.38
N GLU A 46 10.42 6.52 11.97
CA GLU A 46 10.56 5.91 10.65
C GLU A 46 9.50 4.83 10.42
N PHE A 47 9.20 4.03 11.45
CA PHE A 47 8.15 3.01 11.35
C PHE A 47 6.76 3.63 11.12
N LYS A 48 6.42 4.73 11.80
CA LYS A 48 5.18 5.48 11.54
C LYS A 48 5.13 6.05 10.12
N SER A 49 6.27 6.50 9.59
CA SER A 49 6.37 6.94 8.18
C SER A 49 6.06 5.80 7.21
N LEU A 50 6.63 4.59 7.46
CA LEU A 50 6.31 3.39 6.69
C LEU A 50 4.81 3.06 6.76
N GLN A 51 4.21 3.08 7.96
CA GLN A 51 2.76 2.84 8.12
C GLN A 51 1.92 3.83 7.30
N GLY A 52 2.28 5.12 7.27
CA GLY A 52 1.60 6.12 6.45
C GLY A 52 1.66 5.79 4.96
N LYS A 53 2.83 5.37 4.46
CA LYS A 53 3.01 4.96 3.06
C LYS A 53 2.21 3.70 2.71
N LEU A 54 2.20 2.71 3.60
CA LEU A 54 1.38 1.49 3.43
C LEU A 54 -0.11 1.80 3.48
N ALA A 55 -0.54 2.70 4.36
CA ALA A 55 -1.94 3.14 4.45
C ALA A 55 -2.39 3.83 3.15
N TYR A 56 -1.54 4.65 2.54
CA TYR A 56 -1.81 5.27 1.25
C TYR A 56 -2.03 4.22 0.13
N LEU A 57 -1.26 3.14 0.13
CA LEU A 57 -1.39 2.04 -0.85
C LEU A 57 -2.38 0.93 -0.44
N ARG A 58 -3.09 1.07 0.70
CA ARG A 58 -3.89 0.00 1.31
C ARG A 58 -4.86 -0.68 0.35
N ARG A 59 -5.49 0.07 -0.55
CA ARG A 59 -6.47 -0.46 -1.51
C ARG A 59 -5.89 -1.49 -2.49
N PHE A 60 -4.58 -1.49 -2.69
CA PHE A 60 -3.87 -2.40 -3.59
C PHE A 60 -3.25 -3.60 -2.86
N ILE A 61 -3.16 -3.55 -1.53
CA ILE A 61 -2.55 -4.59 -0.71
C ILE A 61 -3.64 -5.45 -0.08
N SER A 62 -3.82 -6.66 -0.61
CA SER A 62 -4.74 -7.63 -0.03
C SER A 62 -4.27 -8.00 1.38
N ASN A 63 -5.22 -8.03 2.32
CA ASN A 63 -4.98 -8.35 3.72
C ASN A 63 -3.80 -7.58 4.35
N LEU A 64 -3.70 -6.27 4.10
CA LEU A 64 -2.65 -5.44 4.69
C LEU A 64 -2.60 -5.56 6.23
N ALA A 65 -3.74 -5.67 6.89
CA ALA A 65 -3.79 -5.85 8.35
C ALA A 65 -3.09 -7.14 8.81
N GLY A 66 -3.35 -8.27 8.15
CA GLY A 66 -2.67 -9.53 8.43
C GLY A 66 -1.17 -9.47 8.12
N LYS A 67 -0.80 -8.88 6.98
CA LYS A 67 0.62 -8.69 6.61
C LYS A 67 1.38 -7.80 7.58
N CYS A 68 0.71 -6.81 8.18
CA CYS A 68 1.28 -5.91 9.17
C CYS A 68 1.17 -6.42 10.61
N GLN A 69 0.60 -7.59 10.84
CA GLN A 69 0.43 -8.15 12.19
C GLN A 69 1.76 -8.26 12.96
N PRO A 70 2.89 -8.67 12.35
CA PRO A 70 4.17 -8.76 13.06
C PRO A 70 4.65 -7.41 13.63
N PHE A 71 4.21 -6.29 13.06
CA PHE A 71 4.58 -4.96 13.52
C PHE A 71 3.74 -4.46 14.72
N SER A 72 2.65 -5.13 15.05
CA SER A 72 1.67 -4.65 16.06
C SER A 72 2.31 -4.36 17.42
N ARG A 73 3.33 -5.13 17.82
CA ARG A 73 4.06 -4.93 19.08
C ARG A 73 4.95 -3.67 19.08
N LEU A 74 5.39 -3.17 17.92
CA LEU A 74 6.23 -1.97 17.80
C LEU A 74 5.49 -0.69 18.22
N MET A 75 4.15 -0.73 18.23
CA MET A 75 3.30 0.41 18.55
C MET A 75 2.77 0.41 19.99
N LYS A 76 3.14 -0.60 20.80
CA LYS A 76 2.69 -0.66 22.20
C LYS A 76 3.36 0.45 23.00
N LYS A 77 2.53 1.22 23.73
CA LYS A 77 3.02 2.29 24.61
C LYS A 77 3.96 1.71 25.67
N GLY A 78 5.16 2.28 25.81
CA GLY A 78 6.17 1.83 26.77
C GLY A 78 6.97 0.60 26.33
N ALA A 79 6.74 0.04 25.14
CA ALA A 79 7.55 -1.04 24.61
C ALA A 79 8.87 -0.51 24.01
N THR A 80 9.95 -1.26 24.21
CA THR A 80 11.21 -1.05 23.49
C THR A 80 11.00 -1.32 22.01
N TYR A 81 11.49 -0.43 21.16
CA TYR A 81 11.47 -0.62 19.73
C TYR A 81 12.49 -1.70 19.33
N VAL A 82 12.00 -2.89 18.95
CA VAL A 82 12.85 -4.01 18.51
C VAL A 82 12.35 -4.53 17.18
N TRP A 83 13.09 -4.20 16.13
CA TRP A 83 12.90 -4.75 14.79
C TRP A 83 13.61 -6.10 14.70
N ASP A 84 12.86 -7.19 14.68
CA ASP A 84 13.41 -8.55 14.63
C ASP A 84 13.22 -9.21 13.26
N ALA A 85 13.57 -10.50 13.18
CA ALA A 85 13.41 -11.31 12.00
C ALA A 85 11.94 -11.38 11.50
N ALA A 86 10.95 -11.42 12.39
CA ALA A 86 9.54 -11.45 12.00
C ALA A 86 9.09 -10.14 11.35
N CYS A 87 9.54 -9.00 11.89
CA CYS A 87 9.30 -7.68 11.28
C CYS A 87 10.00 -7.57 9.91
N SER A 88 11.25 -8.04 9.84
CA SER A 88 12.04 -8.03 8.60
C SER A 88 11.37 -8.88 7.51
N ALA A 89 10.98 -10.11 7.84
CA ALA A 89 10.27 -11.01 6.93
C ALA A 89 8.94 -10.39 6.45
N ALA A 90 8.14 -9.82 7.36
CA ALA A 90 6.90 -9.15 7.00
C ALA A 90 7.12 -7.96 6.06
N PHE A 91 8.17 -7.18 6.28
CA PHE A 91 8.49 -6.05 5.43
C PHE A 91 8.94 -6.48 4.04
N GLN A 92 9.77 -7.52 3.94
CA GLN A 92 10.16 -8.09 2.65
C GLN A 92 8.97 -8.69 1.90
N ASP A 93 8.05 -9.36 2.60
CA ASP A 93 6.83 -9.91 2.01
C ASP A 93 5.93 -8.80 1.43
N VAL A 94 5.79 -7.68 2.14
CA VAL A 94 5.07 -6.50 1.64
C VAL A 94 5.78 -5.88 0.43
N LYS A 95 7.11 -5.77 0.43
CA LYS A 95 7.88 -5.29 -0.73
C LYS A 95 7.68 -6.19 -1.94
N GLY A 96 7.81 -7.50 -1.77
CA GLY A 96 7.61 -8.49 -2.84
C GLY A 96 6.20 -8.42 -3.41
N TYR A 97 5.18 -8.29 -2.56
CA TYR A 97 3.80 -8.11 -3.00
C TYR A 97 3.61 -6.85 -3.85
N LEU A 98 4.24 -5.73 -3.46
CA LEU A 98 4.15 -4.46 -4.19
C LEU A 98 4.86 -4.45 -5.54
N MET A 99 5.69 -5.45 -5.85
CA MET A 99 6.32 -5.58 -7.18
C MET A 99 5.32 -6.02 -8.26
N SER A 100 4.18 -6.59 -7.87
CA SER A 100 3.11 -7.00 -8.79
C SER A 100 1.74 -6.61 -8.22
N PRO A 101 1.44 -5.31 -8.09
CA PRO A 101 0.18 -4.86 -7.53
C PRO A 101 -0.98 -5.13 -8.50
N PRO A 102 -2.21 -5.36 -7.99
CA PRO A 102 -3.37 -5.52 -8.84
C PRO A 102 -3.77 -4.19 -9.49
N VAL A 103 -4.41 -4.26 -10.66
CA VAL A 103 -5.15 -3.13 -11.25
C VAL A 103 -6.54 -3.08 -10.61
N LEU A 104 -6.94 -1.90 -10.11
CA LEU A 104 -8.27 -1.73 -9.53
C LEU A 104 -9.25 -1.18 -10.57
N ALA A 105 -10.25 -1.98 -10.92
CA ALA A 105 -11.32 -1.53 -11.82
C ALA A 105 -12.12 -0.38 -11.18
N ALA A 106 -12.48 0.62 -12.00
CA ALA A 106 -13.37 1.67 -11.56
C ALA A 106 -14.78 1.10 -11.28
N PRO A 107 -15.48 1.58 -10.24
CA PRO A 107 -16.86 1.17 -9.98
C PRO A 107 -17.77 1.57 -11.15
N ILE A 108 -18.60 0.64 -11.62
CA ILE A 108 -19.55 0.88 -12.71
C ILE A 108 -20.94 1.03 -12.11
N GLN A 109 -21.56 2.19 -12.34
CA GLN A 109 -22.91 2.47 -11.88
C GLN A 109 -23.90 1.41 -12.41
N GLY A 110 -24.78 0.92 -11.53
CA GLY A 110 -25.79 -0.09 -11.87
C GLY A 110 -25.28 -1.54 -11.90
N LYS A 111 -23.98 -1.80 -11.69
CA LYS A 111 -23.48 -3.17 -11.49
C LYS A 111 -23.48 -3.55 -10.00
N THR A 112 -23.87 -4.80 -9.73
CA THR A 112 -23.81 -5.38 -8.38
C THR A 112 -22.36 -5.61 -7.96
N PHE A 113 -22.03 -5.23 -6.73
CA PHE A 113 -20.74 -5.53 -6.11
C PHE A 113 -20.83 -6.85 -5.34
N ILE A 114 -19.79 -7.67 -5.45
CA ILE A 114 -19.65 -8.92 -4.69
C ILE A 114 -18.54 -8.71 -3.67
N LEU A 115 -18.86 -8.89 -2.38
CA LEU A 115 -17.89 -8.80 -1.29
C LEU A 115 -17.51 -10.21 -0.84
N HIS A 116 -16.24 -10.56 -1.04
CA HIS A 116 -15.66 -11.78 -0.48
C HIS A 116 -14.96 -11.44 0.85
N VAL A 117 -15.42 -12.05 1.94
CA VAL A 117 -14.83 -11.91 3.27
C VAL A 117 -14.24 -13.25 3.69
N ALA A 118 -12.97 -13.24 4.10
CA ALA A 118 -12.30 -14.38 4.68
C ALA A 118 -11.59 -13.95 5.96
N ASP A 119 -11.68 -14.76 7.00
CA ASP A 119 -11.06 -14.51 8.29
C ASP A 119 -10.14 -15.67 8.64
N LYS A 120 -8.88 -15.34 8.97
CA LYS A 120 -7.89 -16.28 9.48
C LYS A 120 -7.57 -15.89 10.93
N ARG A 121 -8.55 -16.00 11.83
CA ARG A 121 -8.31 -16.02 13.27
C ARG A 121 -7.71 -17.39 13.64
N ASN A 122 -6.38 -17.47 13.66
CA ASN A 122 -5.62 -18.57 14.29
C ASN A 122 -5.89 -18.54 15.81
N GLN A 123 -6.32 -19.61 16.50
CA GLN A 123 -5.62 -20.88 16.79
C GLN A 123 -4.21 -20.68 17.37
#